data_AF-A0A4Q5S8N1-F1
#
_entry.id   AF-A0A4Q5S8N1-F1
#
_cell.length_a   1.000
_cell.length_b   1.000
_cell.length_c   1.000
_cell.angle_alpha   90.00
_cell.angle_beta   90.00
_cell.angle_gamma   90.00
#
_symmetry.space_group_name_H-M   'P 1'
#
loop_
_entity.id
_entity.type
_entity.pdbx_description
1 polymer ?
#
loop_
_entity_poly.entity_id
_entity_poly.type
_entity_poly.pdbx_seq_one_letter_code
_entity_poly.pdbx_strand_id
1 'polypeptide(L)'
;TVKKVEFYGNSQVRVRLHIEKKAQEFIRQDARARIGTDGLIGNKIITIYGGTMAEDPIQGGETLIVEKTVSTEDMMATLQENNTNLVAITSDFKKVSKRLAEGEGTIGALLQDETLFKSLQATVANLQVAAKNSQQLTNGIAEFTEQLDNPGSLANGLVNDTTIMSNLQAAVTQLNKAATDASELSGNLKKTSNQLNTKDNMVGMLLNDEEVSAEFKSVMENLNTSTQKLDENMEALQHNFLLRGFFRKKAKREAKEAKQAAEAAKSN
;
A
#
# COMPACT_ATOMS: atom_id res chain seq x y z
N THR A 1 -47.80 -11.18 -0.33
CA THR A 1 -47.05 -12.31 0.30
C THR A 1 -46.31 -13.12 -0.75
N VAL A 2 -45.30 -13.90 -0.39
CA VAL A 2 -44.59 -14.79 -1.34
C VAL A 2 -45.40 -16.07 -1.54
N LYS A 3 -45.76 -16.39 -2.79
CA LYS A 3 -46.56 -17.57 -3.15
C LYS A 3 -45.70 -18.75 -3.58
N LYS A 4 -44.62 -18.51 -4.33
CA LYS A 4 -43.74 -19.56 -4.84
C LYS A 4 -42.32 -19.03 -5.06
N VAL A 5 -41.32 -19.87 -4.80
CA VAL A 5 -39.92 -19.66 -5.18
C VAL A 5 -39.50 -20.81 -6.07
N GLU A 6 -38.98 -20.50 -7.27
CA GLU A 6 -38.56 -21.51 -8.25
C GLU A 6 -37.25 -21.10 -8.92
N PHE A 7 -36.39 -22.09 -9.20
CA PHE A 7 -35.19 -21.86 -9.99
C PHE A 7 -35.54 -21.89 -11.48
N TYR A 8 -34.87 -21.05 -12.26
CA TYR A 8 -34.99 -21.05 -13.72
C TYR A 8 -33.66 -20.67 -14.38
N GLY A 9 -33.51 -21.09 -15.64
CA GLY A 9 -32.26 -20.93 -16.37
C GLY A 9 -31.08 -21.63 -15.69
N ASN A 10 -29.88 -21.09 -15.87
CA ASN A 10 -28.65 -21.73 -15.39
C ASN A 10 -28.33 -21.44 -13.91
N SER A 11 -28.90 -20.38 -13.30
CA SER A 11 -28.63 -19.99 -11.89
C SER A 11 -29.57 -18.89 -11.34
N GLN A 12 -30.78 -18.71 -11.90
CA GLN A 12 -31.67 -17.61 -11.49
C GLN A 12 -32.81 -18.09 -10.58
N VAL A 13 -33.27 -17.21 -9.69
CA VAL A 13 -34.39 -17.47 -8.78
C VAL A 13 -35.56 -16.56 -9.15
N ARG A 14 -36.73 -17.16 -9.38
CA ARG A 14 -37.99 -16.45 -9.61
C ARG A 14 -38.86 -16.55 -8.37
N VAL A 15 -39.32 -15.40 -7.88
CA VAL A 15 -40.23 -15.30 -6.75
C VAL A 15 -41.59 -14.82 -7.25
N ARG A 16 -42.63 -15.65 -7.12
CA ARG A 16 -44.00 -15.26 -7.45
C ARG A 16 -44.67 -14.68 -6.22
N LEU A 17 -45.16 -13.45 -6.34
CA LEU A 17 -45.86 -12.74 -5.28
C LEU A 17 -47.37 -12.91 -5.45
N HIS A 18 -48.07 -12.96 -4.32
CA HIS A 18 -49.50 -12.73 -4.24
C HIS A 18 -49.73 -11.31 -3.70
N ILE A 19 -50.32 -10.45 -4.52
CA ILE A 19 -50.66 -9.07 -4.18
C ILE A 19 -52.17 -8.99 -3.96
N GLU A 20 -52.58 -8.32 -2.88
CA GLU A 20 -54.00 -8.10 -2.61
C GLU A 20 -54.61 -7.16 -3.66
N LYS A 21 -55.85 -7.43 -4.08
CA LYS A 21 -56.52 -6.65 -5.12
C LYS A 21 -56.57 -5.15 -4.82
N LYS A 22 -56.72 -4.78 -3.54
CA LYS A 22 -56.71 -3.37 -3.10
C LYS A 22 -55.34 -2.70 -3.26
N ALA A 23 -54.24 -3.46 -3.14
CA ALA A 23 -52.89 -2.93 -3.31
C ALA A 23 -52.48 -2.85 -4.80
N GLN A 24 -53.10 -3.67 -5.65
CA GLN A 24 -52.82 -3.74 -7.10
C GLN A 24 -52.97 -2.38 -7.79
N GLU A 25 -53.99 -1.60 -7.44
CA GLU A 25 -54.28 -0.28 -8.01
C GLU A 25 -53.17 0.76 -7.72
N PHE A 26 -52.32 0.51 -6.72
CA PHE A 26 -51.25 1.40 -6.30
C PHE A 26 -49.87 1.00 -6.82
N ILE A 27 -49.73 -0.18 -7.42
CA ILE A 27 -48.44 -0.67 -7.94
C ILE A 27 -48.44 -0.48 -9.47
N ARG A 28 -47.51 0.33 -9.96
CA ARG A 28 -47.35 0.64 -11.39
C ARG A 28 -46.49 -0.41 -12.10
N GLN A 29 -46.65 -0.56 -13.41
CA GLN A 29 -45.90 -1.54 -14.22
C GLN A 29 -44.37 -1.31 -14.19
N ASP A 30 -43.94 -0.06 -14.04
CA ASP A 30 -42.53 0.34 -13.93
C ASP A 30 -42.01 0.36 -12.48
N ALA A 31 -42.80 -0.14 -11.52
CA ALA A 31 -42.38 -0.24 -10.13
C ALA A 31 -41.18 -1.18 -9.96
N ARG A 32 -40.36 -0.89 -8.95
CA ARG A 32 -39.15 -1.64 -8.64
C ARG A 32 -39.34 -2.45 -7.37
N ALA A 33 -38.62 -3.56 -7.29
CA ALA A 33 -38.58 -4.42 -6.13
C ALA A 33 -37.16 -4.51 -5.60
N ARG A 34 -37.00 -4.50 -4.28
CA ARG A 34 -35.73 -4.84 -3.63
C ARG A 34 -35.95 -5.81 -2.49
N ILE A 35 -34.95 -6.64 -2.23
CA ILE A 35 -34.94 -7.55 -1.09
C ILE A 35 -34.24 -6.82 0.06
N GLY A 36 -34.95 -6.68 1.17
CA GLY A 36 -34.43 -6.11 2.41
C GLY A 36 -34.55 -7.10 3.56
N THR A 37 -34.16 -6.64 4.73
CA THR A 37 -34.39 -7.31 6.01
C THR A 37 -35.30 -6.40 6.83
N ASP A 38 -36.28 -6.96 7.53
CA ASP A 38 -37.00 -6.21 8.56
C ASP A 38 -36.08 -6.00 9.77
N GLY A 39 -35.63 -4.76 9.97
CA GLY A 39 -34.55 -4.45 10.91
C GLY A 39 -33.20 -5.07 10.52
N LEU A 40 -32.33 -5.29 11.52
CA LEU A 40 -30.95 -5.74 11.30
C LEU A 40 -30.84 -7.26 11.01
N ILE A 41 -31.75 -8.08 11.57
CA ILE A 41 -31.65 -9.55 11.60
C ILE A 41 -33.02 -10.23 11.37
N GLY A 42 -34.05 -9.46 11.03
CA GLY A 42 -35.39 -10.01 10.85
C GLY A 42 -35.57 -10.80 9.57
N ASN A 43 -36.84 -11.03 9.23
CA ASN A 43 -37.19 -11.78 8.03
C ASN A 43 -36.83 -10.99 6.77
N LYS A 44 -36.50 -11.71 5.69
CA LYS A 44 -36.31 -11.05 4.39
C LYS A 44 -37.66 -10.57 3.88
N ILE A 45 -37.72 -9.29 3.53
CA ILE A 45 -38.91 -8.62 3.00
C ILE A 45 -38.64 -8.20 1.56
N ILE A 46 -39.69 -8.22 0.75
CA ILE A 46 -39.65 -7.65 -0.59
C ILE A 46 -40.36 -6.31 -0.51
N THR A 47 -39.62 -5.24 -0.70
CA THR A 47 -40.16 -3.89 -0.76
C THR A 47 -40.39 -3.54 -2.22
N ILE A 48 -41.65 -3.27 -2.56
CA ILE A 48 -42.04 -2.72 -3.86
C ILE A 48 -42.19 -1.20 -3.69
N TYR A 49 -41.56 -0.42 -4.57
CA TYR A 49 -41.54 1.04 -4.47
C TYR A 49 -41.34 1.68 -5.84
N GLY A 50 -41.57 3.00 -5.88
CA GLY A 50 -41.47 3.80 -7.09
C GLY A 50 -42.61 3.50 -8.07
N GLY A 51 -42.31 3.72 -9.34
CA GLY A 51 -43.28 3.71 -10.42
C GLY A 51 -43.86 5.10 -10.71
N THR A 52 -44.24 5.33 -11.95
CA THR A 52 -44.71 6.64 -12.43
C THR A 52 -46.22 6.62 -12.63
N MET A 53 -46.89 7.75 -12.35
CA MET A 53 -48.36 7.82 -12.49
C MET A 53 -48.84 7.83 -13.95
N ALA A 54 -47.92 7.98 -14.90
CA ALA A 54 -48.21 7.87 -16.33
C ALA A 54 -48.37 6.41 -16.79
N GLU A 55 -47.81 5.46 -16.05
CA GLU A 55 -47.90 4.04 -16.34
C GLU A 55 -49.17 3.42 -15.73
N ASP A 56 -49.66 2.37 -16.37
CA ASP A 56 -50.84 1.66 -15.87
C ASP A 56 -50.53 0.88 -14.58
N PRO A 57 -51.54 0.61 -13.73
CA PRO A 57 -51.40 -0.37 -12.66
C PRO A 57 -51.08 -1.77 -13.20
N ILE A 58 -50.41 -2.58 -12.40
CA ILE A 58 -50.17 -3.99 -12.73
C ILE A 58 -51.50 -4.75 -12.88
N GLN A 59 -51.61 -5.65 -13.86
CA GLN A 59 -52.79 -6.47 -14.13
C GLN A 59 -52.64 -7.91 -13.62
N GLY A 60 -51.42 -8.34 -13.34
CA GLY A 60 -51.07 -9.65 -12.81
C GLY A 60 -50.31 -10.50 -13.84
N GLY A 61 -49.13 -10.97 -13.46
CA GLY A 61 -48.24 -11.76 -14.32
C GLY A 61 -46.98 -11.02 -14.78
N GLU A 62 -46.92 -9.71 -14.54
CA GLU A 62 -45.77 -8.86 -14.81
C GLU A 62 -44.58 -9.20 -13.91
N THR A 63 -43.37 -8.90 -14.40
CA THR A 63 -42.12 -9.04 -13.64
C THR A 63 -41.59 -7.65 -13.30
N LEU A 64 -41.42 -7.37 -12.01
CA LEU A 64 -40.85 -6.12 -11.54
C LEU A 64 -39.32 -6.11 -11.68
N ILE A 65 -38.75 -4.93 -11.92
CA ILE A 65 -37.30 -4.74 -11.97
C ILE A 65 -36.73 -4.89 -10.56
N VAL A 66 -35.70 -5.72 -10.40
CA VAL A 66 -35.06 -5.96 -9.10
C VAL A 66 -33.83 -5.05 -8.94
N GLU A 67 -33.82 -4.21 -7.90
CA GLU A 67 -32.63 -3.46 -7.50
C GLU A 67 -31.80 -4.24 -6.47
N LYS A 68 -30.48 -4.28 -6.70
CA LYS A 68 -29.52 -4.87 -5.76
C LYS A 68 -29.27 -3.90 -4.61
N THR A 69 -29.55 -4.33 -3.40
CA THR A 69 -29.26 -3.61 -2.17
C THR A 69 -27.99 -4.18 -1.52
N VAL A 70 -27.24 -3.31 -0.83
CA VAL A 70 -26.21 -3.77 0.12
C VAL A 70 -26.93 -4.37 1.31
N SER A 71 -26.62 -5.63 1.63
CA SER A 71 -27.22 -6.29 2.80
C SER A 71 -26.40 -6.01 4.06
N THR A 72 -27.05 -6.07 5.22
CA THR A 72 -26.35 -5.99 6.52
C THR A 72 -25.27 -7.06 6.63
N GLU A 73 -25.54 -8.24 6.07
CA GLU A 73 -24.60 -9.35 5.98
C GLU A 73 -23.34 -8.98 5.18
N ASP A 74 -23.48 -8.27 4.07
CA ASP A 74 -22.35 -7.78 3.27
C ASP A 74 -21.56 -6.71 4.03
N MET A 75 -22.25 -5.78 4.70
CA MET A 75 -21.59 -4.76 5.52
C MET A 75 -20.79 -5.38 6.67
N MET A 76 -21.34 -6.38 7.37
CA MET A 76 -20.62 -7.09 8.44
C MET A 76 -19.41 -7.86 7.92
N ALA A 77 -19.53 -8.47 6.73
CA ALA A 77 -18.39 -9.13 6.10
C ALA A 77 -17.27 -8.13 5.77
N THR A 78 -17.61 -6.98 5.16
CA THR A 78 -16.66 -5.91 4.86
C THR A 78 -16.05 -5.30 6.13
N LEU A 79 -16.84 -5.10 7.19
CA LEU A 79 -16.34 -4.61 8.47
C LEU A 79 -15.33 -5.58 9.10
N GLN A 80 -15.59 -6.88 9.04
CA GLN A 80 -14.66 -7.89 9.54
C GLN A 80 -13.35 -7.89 8.73
N GLU A 81 -13.43 -7.87 7.41
CA GLU A 81 -12.26 -7.81 6.53
C GLU A 81 -11.42 -6.55 6.78
N ASN A 82 -12.08 -5.40 6.88
CA ASN A 82 -11.42 -4.13 7.21
C ASN A 82 -10.76 -4.18 8.59
N ASN A 83 -11.41 -4.77 9.60
CA ASN A 83 -10.82 -4.93 10.93
C ASN A 83 -9.53 -5.77 10.88
N THR A 84 -9.56 -6.92 10.20
CA THR A 84 -8.38 -7.77 10.03
C THR A 84 -7.25 -7.02 9.33
N ASN A 85 -7.55 -6.26 8.27
CA ASN A 85 -6.57 -5.44 7.57
C ASN A 85 -5.97 -4.36 8.49
N LEU A 86 -6.80 -3.70 9.32
CA LEU A 86 -6.32 -2.72 10.30
C LEU A 86 -5.41 -3.33 11.36
N VAL A 87 -5.70 -4.54 11.86
CA VAL A 87 -4.80 -5.25 12.79
C VAL A 87 -3.44 -5.49 12.13
N ALA A 88 -3.44 -5.98 10.89
CA ALA A 88 -2.20 -6.27 10.16
C ALA A 88 -1.37 -4.99 9.96
N ILE A 89 -2.00 -3.92 9.46
CA ILE A 89 -1.34 -2.64 9.19
C ILE A 89 -0.74 -2.05 10.47
N THR A 90 -1.51 -2.02 11.56
CA THR A 90 -1.04 -1.46 12.85
C THR A 90 0.10 -2.28 13.44
N SER A 91 0.05 -3.62 13.30
CA SER A 91 1.14 -4.51 13.72
C SER A 91 2.41 -4.29 12.91
N ASP A 92 2.30 -4.22 11.58
CA ASP A 92 3.46 -4.01 10.71
C ASP A 92 4.04 -2.62 10.88
N PHE A 93 3.20 -1.61 11.03
CA PHE A 93 3.64 -0.26 11.33
C PHE A 93 4.40 -0.21 12.67
N LYS A 94 3.88 -0.85 13.74
CA LYS A 94 4.58 -0.95 15.02
C LYS A 94 5.98 -1.56 14.87
N LYS A 95 6.14 -2.59 14.03
CA LYS A 95 7.46 -3.18 13.73
C LYS A 95 8.36 -2.17 13.02
N VAL A 96 7.87 -1.52 11.96
CA VAL A 96 8.65 -0.54 11.19
C VAL A 96 9.07 0.64 12.06
N SER A 97 8.17 1.22 12.84
CA SER A 97 8.47 2.32 13.75
C SER A 97 9.51 1.94 14.80
N LYS A 98 9.41 0.73 15.36
CA LYS A 98 10.40 0.22 16.31
C LYS A 98 11.79 0.14 15.67
N ARG A 99 11.88 -0.49 14.50
CA ARG A 99 13.14 -0.63 13.74
C ARG A 99 13.75 0.72 13.39
N LEU A 100 12.92 1.69 13.02
CA LEU A 100 13.37 3.04 12.73
C LEU A 100 13.92 3.74 13.98
N ALA A 101 13.23 3.64 15.12
CA ALA A 101 13.68 4.22 16.40
C ALA A 101 14.98 3.58 16.91
N GLU A 102 15.16 2.27 16.66
CA GLU A 102 16.36 1.52 16.97
C GLU A 102 17.50 1.73 15.96
N GLY A 103 17.31 2.61 14.96
CA GLY A 103 18.35 2.93 13.97
C GLY A 103 18.60 1.83 12.94
N GLU A 104 17.72 0.83 12.82
CA GLU A 104 17.89 -0.26 11.88
C GLU A 104 17.71 0.18 10.42
N GLY A 105 18.55 -0.35 9.53
CA GLY A 105 18.51 -0.07 8.09
C GLY A 105 19.21 1.24 7.71
N THR A 106 19.24 1.56 6.41
CA THR A 106 20.01 2.70 5.89
C THR A 106 19.45 4.06 6.33
N ILE A 107 18.12 4.18 6.48
CA ILE A 107 17.46 5.41 6.95
C ILE A 107 17.64 5.57 8.47
N GLY A 108 17.49 4.49 9.24
CA GLY A 108 17.74 4.50 10.69
C GLY A 108 19.18 4.83 11.03
N ALA A 109 20.15 4.21 10.33
CA ALA A 109 21.56 4.51 10.48
C ALA A 109 21.88 5.97 10.09
N LEU A 110 21.27 6.49 9.03
CA LEU A 110 21.47 7.89 8.60
C LEU A 110 20.89 8.90 9.61
N LEU A 111 19.81 8.54 10.29
CA LEU A 111 19.19 9.39 11.33
C LEU A 111 20.00 9.42 12.63
N GLN A 112 20.71 8.34 12.94
CA GLN A 112 21.32 8.14 14.26
C GLN A 112 22.84 8.28 14.27
N ASP A 113 23.51 8.16 13.12
CA ASP A 113 24.97 8.05 13.06
C ASP A 113 25.67 9.27 12.43
N GLU A 114 26.08 10.21 13.30
CA GLU A 114 26.96 11.33 12.90
C GLU A 114 28.31 10.87 12.32
N THR A 115 28.78 9.66 12.62
CA THR A 115 30.09 9.17 12.19
C THR A 115 30.12 8.83 10.71
N LEU A 116 29.00 8.34 10.15
CA LEU A 116 28.86 8.10 8.70
C LEU A 116 29.04 9.38 7.89
N PHE A 117 28.45 10.49 8.37
CA PHE A 117 28.58 11.78 7.71
C PHE A 117 30.03 12.30 7.75
N LYS A 118 30.71 12.15 8.90
CA LYS A 118 32.12 12.53 9.07
C LYS A 118 33.05 11.69 8.18
N SER A 119 32.82 10.38 8.11
CA SER A 119 33.58 9.47 7.24
C SER A 119 33.34 9.75 5.75
N LEU A 120 32.12 10.12 5.35
CA LEU A 120 31.83 10.51 3.98
C LEU A 120 32.54 11.82 3.60
N GLN A 121 32.51 12.83 4.47
CA GLN A 121 33.28 14.07 4.24
C GLN A 121 34.78 13.80 4.09
N ALA A 122 35.35 12.98 4.98
CA ALA A 122 36.76 12.62 4.90
C ALA A 122 37.09 11.89 3.58
N THR A 123 36.20 11.00 3.13
CA THR A 123 36.35 10.28 1.86
C THR A 123 36.32 11.23 0.67
N VAL A 124 35.36 12.17 0.62
CA VAL A 124 35.28 13.18 -0.44
C VAL A 124 36.55 14.04 -0.48
N ALA A 125 37.03 14.49 0.69
CA ALA A 125 38.26 15.27 0.78
C ALA A 125 39.48 14.50 0.23
N ASN A 126 39.60 13.22 0.60
CA ASN A 126 40.69 12.37 0.09
C ASN A 126 40.61 12.14 -1.42
N LEU A 127 39.40 11.94 -1.97
CA LEU A 127 39.19 11.78 -3.41
C LEU A 127 39.56 13.06 -4.18
N GLN A 128 39.23 14.23 -3.66
CA GLN A 128 39.61 15.51 -4.25
C GLN A 128 41.14 15.71 -4.25
N VAL A 129 41.81 15.34 -3.17
CA VAL A 129 43.28 15.38 -3.09
C VAL A 129 43.91 14.41 -4.09
N ALA A 130 43.38 13.18 -4.19
CA ALA A 130 43.87 12.18 -5.14
C ALA A 130 43.70 12.67 -6.59
N ALA A 131 42.53 13.18 -6.94
CA ALA A 131 42.25 13.74 -8.26
C ALA A 131 43.20 14.90 -8.62
N LYS A 132 43.44 15.82 -7.66
CA LYS A 132 44.38 16.93 -7.84
C LYS A 132 45.81 16.43 -8.06
N ASN A 133 46.28 15.48 -7.25
CA ASN A 133 47.62 14.91 -7.39
C ASN A 133 47.79 14.19 -8.73
N SER A 134 46.77 13.45 -9.19
CA SER A 134 46.79 12.80 -10.50
C SER A 134 46.78 13.80 -11.65
N GLN A 135 46.04 14.91 -11.54
CA GLN A 135 46.07 15.99 -12.53
C GLN A 135 47.46 16.64 -12.59
N GLN A 136 48.08 16.90 -11.44
CA GLN A 136 49.45 17.43 -11.38
C GLN A 136 50.47 16.46 -11.97
N LEU A 137 50.32 15.15 -11.71
CA LEU A 137 51.16 14.11 -12.30
C LEU A 137 51.04 14.09 -13.82
N THR A 138 49.81 14.12 -14.36
CA THR A 138 49.58 14.14 -15.81
C THR A 138 50.19 15.39 -16.45
N ASN A 139 50.06 16.56 -15.81
CA ASN A 139 50.68 17.80 -16.29
C ASN A 139 52.20 17.73 -16.23
N GLY A 140 52.77 17.23 -15.12
CA GLY A 140 54.22 17.09 -14.98
C GLY A 140 54.83 16.05 -15.93
N ILE A 141 54.09 14.99 -16.26
CA ILE A 141 54.49 14.04 -17.31
C ILE A 141 54.48 14.72 -18.68
N ALA A 142 53.44 15.53 -19.00
CA ALA A 142 53.38 16.28 -20.25
C ALA A 142 54.53 17.31 -20.39
N GLU A 143 54.89 17.99 -19.31
CA GLU A 143 55.99 18.97 -19.28
C GLU A 143 57.37 18.31 -19.32
N PHE A 144 57.56 17.19 -18.63
CA PHE A 144 58.80 16.40 -18.66
C PHE A 144 59.06 15.75 -20.02
N THR A 145 58.02 15.55 -20.83
CA THR A 145 58.09 14.88 -22.14
C THR A 145 58.39 15.79 -23.30
N GLU A 146 58.00 17.06 -23.22
CA GLU A 146 58.51 18.10 -24.12
C GLU A 146 60.04 18.25 -24.01
N GLN A 147 60.65 17.87 -22.88
CA GLN A 147 62.09 18.02 -22.64
C GLN A 147 62.93 16.79 -23.02
N LEU A 148 62.31 15.69 -23.46
CA LEU A 148 62.98 14.41 -23.72
C LEU A 148 62.89 13.99 -25.19
N ASP A 149 63.60 14.71 -26.05
CA ASP A 149 63.81 14.36 -27.46
C ASP A 149 65.01 13.38 -27.63
N ASN A 150 64.97 12.25 -26.92
CA ASN A 150 66.01 11.21 -27.00
C ASN A 150 65.39 9.81 -27.21
N PRO A 151 65.43 9.28 -28.46
CA PRO A 151 64.95 7.95 -28.78
C PRO A 151 65.64 6.85 -27.95
N GLY A 152 64.87 5.96 -27.33
CA GLY A 152 65.38 4.78 -26.60
C GLY A 152 65.42 4.86 -25.07
N SER A 153 65.05 5.99 -24.44
CA SER A 153 64.97 6.08 -22.97
C SER A 153 63.68 5.47 -22.40
N LEU A 154 63.72 4.96 -21.16
CA LEU A 154 62.54 4.45 -20.43
C LEU A 154 61.43 5.50 -20.33
N ALA A 155 61.80 6.77 -20.15
CA ALA A 155 60.86 7.89 -20.10
C ALA A 155 60.16 8.12 -21.45
N ASN A 156 60.90 8.07 -22.57
CA ASN A 156 60.32 8.16 -23.91
C ASN A 156 59.38 6.97 -24.23
N GLY A 157 59.71 5.77 -23.74
CA GLY A 157 58.89 4.57 -23.90
C GLY A 157 57.56 4.64 -23.14
N LEU A 158 57.57 5.16 -21.91
CA LEU A 158 56.37 5.29 -21.08
C LEU A 158 55.37 6.33 -21.61
N VAL A 159 55.87 7.28 -22.40
CA VAL A 159 55.16 8.48 -22.84
C VAL A 159 54.55 8.29 -24.22
N ASN A 160 55.28 7.61 -25.10
CA ASN A 160 54.73 7.12 -26.36
C ASN A 160 53.87 5.87 -26.15
N ASP A 161 53.83 5.30 -24.95
CA ASP A 161 52.87 4.26 -24.59
C ASP A 161 51.47 4.85 -24.45
N THR A 162 50.78 4.89 -25.59
CA THR A 162 49.38 5.33 -25.71
C THR A 162 48.42 4.59 -24.78
N THR A 163 48.75 3.37 -24.33
CA THR A 163 47.92 2.58 -23.43
C THR A 163 48.06 3.07 -21.99
N ILE A 164 49.29 3.31 -21.52
CA ILE A 164 49.53 3.82 -20.17
C ILE A 164 48.92 5.23 -20.01
N MET A 165 49.07 6.10 -21.01
CA MET A 165 48.45 7.43 -20.96
C MET A 165 46.93 7.41 -21.06
N SER A 166 46.36 6.56 -21.91
CA SER A 166 44.91 6.39 -21.95
C SER A 166 44.37 5.88 -20.62
N ASN A 167 45.04 4.91 -19.98
CA ASN A 167 44.63 4.39 -18.68
C ASN A 167 44.76 5.41 -17.56
N LEU A 168 45.81 6.24 -17.55
CA LEU A 168 45.98 7.30 -16.55
C LEU A 168 44.90 8.37 -16.70
N GLN A 169 44.61 8.81 -17.94
CA GLN A 169 43.53 9.74 -18.22
C GLN A 169 42.18 9.17 -17.79
N ALA A 170 41.89 7.90 -18.11
CA ALA A 170 40.67 7.22 -17.69
C ALA A 170 40.57 7.13 -16.16
N ALA A 171 41.66 6.84 -15.46
CA ALA A 171 41.70 6.82 -14.00
C ALA A 171 41.41 8.20 -13.39
N VAL A 172 41.99 9.27 -13.94
CA VAL A 172 41.72 10.65 -13.51
C VAL A 172 40.26 11.01 -13.75
N THR A 173 39.71 10.70 -14.91
CA THR A 173 38.29 10.94 -15.23
C THR A 173 37.38 10.17 -14.28
N GLN A 174 37.69 8.91 -13.99
CA GLN A 174 36.91 8.07 -13.09
C GLN A 174 36.98 8.56 -11.64
N LEU A 175 38.14 9.02 -11.18
CA LEU A 175 38.32 9.62 -9.86
C LEU A 175 37.56 10.94 -9.72
N ASN A 176 37.63 11.80 -10.75
CA ASN A 176 36.86 13.06 -10.79
C ASN A 176 35.36 12.78 -10.71
N LYS A 177 34.87 11.81 -11.50
CA LYS A 177 33.47 11.40 -11.46
C LYS A 177 33.07 10.87 -10.08
N ALA A 178 33.87 10.00 -9.48
CA ALA A 178 33.61 9.48 -8.14
C ALA A 178 33.59 10.59 -7.07
N ALA A 179 34.47 11.59 -7.17
CA ALA A 179 34.48 12.74 -6.27
C ALA A 179 33.22 13.61 -6.44
N THR A 180 32.77 13.84 -7.69
CA THR A 180 31.52 14.55 -7.99
C THR A 180 30.31 13.80 -7.45
N ASP A 181 30.19 12.50 -7.76
CA ASP A 181 29.08 11.65 -7.32
C ASP A 181 29.02 11.59 -5.77
N ALA A 182 30.18 11.48 -5.11
CA ALA A 182 30.26 11.47 -3.64
C ALA A 182 29.90 12.84 -3.02
N SER A 183 30.28 13.94 -3.68
CA SER A 183 29.88 15.29 -3.26
C SER A 183 28.37 15.51 -3.41
N GLU A 184 27.77 15.03 -4.51
CA GLU A 184 26.33 15.08 -4.73
C GLU A 184 25.58 14.23 -3.69
N LEU A 185 26.05 13.00 -3.45
CA LEU A 185 25.52 12.13 -2.41
C LEU A 185 25.56 12.81 -1.03
N SER A 186 26.69 13.40 -0.66
CA SER A 186 26.84 14.13 0.61
C SER A 186 25.87 15.32 0.71
N GLY A 187 25.70 16.07 -0.38
CA GLY A 187 24.73 17.16 -0.47
C GLY A 187 23.28 16.70 -0.29
N ASN A 188 22.90 15.61 -0.97
CA ASN A 188 21.58 15.01 -0.88
C ASN A 188 21.31 14.44 0.52
N LEU A 189 22.27 13.72 1.11
CA LEU A 189 22.18 13.22 2.48
C LEU A 189 22.01 14.36 3.48
N LYS A 190 22.77 15.46 3.34
CA LYS A 190 22.61 16.65 4.19
C LYS A 190 21.22 17.27 4.05
N LYS A 191 20.71 17.38 2.81
CA LYS A 191 19.38 17.92 2.55
C LYS A 191 18.29 17.05 3.17
N THR A 192 18.35 15.73 2.96
CA THR A 192 17.40 14.77 3.54
C THR A 192 17.48 14.74 5.06
N SER A 193 18.68 14.70 5.64
CA SER A 193 18.88 14.76 7.10
C SER A 193 18.28 16.04 7.69
N ASN A 194 18.52 17.20 7.06
CA ASN A 194 17.90 18.46 7.49
C ASN A 194 16.37 18.41 7.39
N GLN A 195 15.81 17.87 6.31
CA GLN A 195 14.35 17.71 6.18
C GLN A 195 13.78 16.77 7.26
N LEU A 196 14.50 15.72 7.64
CA LEU A 196 14.06 14.81 8.70
C LEU A 196 14.25 15.40 10.11
N ASN A 197 15.12 16.40 10.26
CA ASN A 197 15.43 17.07 11.53
C ASN A 197 14.62 18.37 11.75
N THR A 198 13.84 18.83 10.77
CA THR A 198 13.01 20.03 10.93
C THR A 198 11.59 19.68 11.34
N LYS A 199 10.94 20.57 12.11
CA LYS A 199 9.52 20.44 12.46
C LYS A 199 8.57 20.96 11.37
N ASP A 200 9.09 21.30 10.19
CA ASP A 200 8.30 21.92 9.12
C ASP A 200 7.51 20.90 8.27
N ASN A 201 7.75 19.61 8.48
CA ASN A 201 7.03 18.54 7.80
C ASN A 201 6.64 17.42 8.77
N MET A 202 5.64 16.63 8.39
CA MET A 202 5.04 15.62 9.26
C MET A 202 6.04 14.58 9.77
N VAL A 203 7.00 14.14 8.95
CA VAL A 203 7.99 13.14 9.37
C VAL A 203 8.95 13.74 10.38
N GLY A 204 9.44 14.96 10.14
CA GLY A 204 10.31 15.63 11.09
C GLY A 204 9.59 16.13 12.35
N MET A 205 8.30 16.46 12.29
CA MET A 205 7.47 16.66 13.50
C MET A 205 7.36 15.36 14.31
N LEU A 206 7.05 14.22 13.68
CA LEU A 206 6.96 12.92 14.36
C LEU A 206 8.28 12.43 14.95
N LEU A 207 9.43 12.87 14.41
CA LEU A 207 10.74 12.46 14.92
C LEU A 207 11.28 13.41 16.01
N ASN A 208 10.98 14.71 15.91
CA ASN A 208 11.64 15.74 16.73
C ASN A 208 10.68 16.52 17.63
N ASP A 209 9.37 16.26 17.55
CA ASP A 209 8.36 16.86 18.42
C ASP A 209 7.79 15.83 19.39
N GLU A 210 8.08 16.01 20.68
CA GLU A 210 7.69 15.07 21.74
C GLU A 210 6.17 15.04 21.95
N GLU A 211 5.48 16.17 21.78
CA GLU A 211 4.02 16.25 21.94
C GLU A 211 3.31 15.51 20.80
N VAL A 212 3.72 15.77 19.55
CA VAL A 212 3.19 15.08 18.37
C VAL A 212 3.51 13.58 18.42
N SER A 213 4.70 13.21 18.87
CA SER A 213 5.09 11.81 19.05
C SER A 213 4.25 11.08 20.09
N ALA A 214 3.99 11.75 21.23
CA ALA A 214 3.16 11.21 22.30
C ALA A 214 1.69 11.06 21.86
N GLU A 215 1.14 12.05 21.17
CA GLU A 215 -0.21 12.00 20.61
C GLU A 215 -0.32 10.88 19.57
N PHE A 216 0.63 10.79 18.65
CA PHE A 216 0.67 9.75 17.65
C PHE A 216 0.75 8.34 18.26
N LYS A 217 1.59 8.16 19.29
CA LYS A 217 1.66 6.90 20.04
C LYS A 217 0.32 6.56 20.69
N SER A 218 -0.34 7.54 21.31
CA SER A 218 -1.67 7.37 21.90
C SER A 218 -2.70 6.96 20.85
N VAL A 219 -2.71 7.61 19.68
CA VAL A 219 -3.59 7.22 18.56
C VAL A 219 -3.31 5.78 18.12
N MET A 220 -2.05 5.38 17.99
CA MET A 220 -1.70 4.00 17.61
C MET A 220 -2.12 2.98 18.67
N GLU A 221 -1.93 3.27 19.95
CA GLU A 221 -2.36 2.40 21.05
C GLU A 221 -3.89 2.29 21.10
N ASN A 222 -4.60 3.40 20.91
CA ASN A 222 -6.05 3.44 20.84
C ASN A 222 -6.58 2.68 19.62
N LEU A 223 -5.96 2.83 18.46
CA LEU A 223 -6.31 2.09 17.25
C LEU A 223 -6.09 0.60 17.45
N ASN A 224 -4.93 0.19 17.96
CA ASN A 224 -4.63 -1.21 18.24
C ASN A 224 -5.64 -1.82 19.23
N THR A 225 -5.90 -1.11 20.34
CA THR A 225 -6.88 -1.56 21.36
C THR A 225 -8.31 -1.59 20.81
N SER A 226 -8.70 -0.61 20.01
CA SER A 226 -10.05 -0.55 19.42
C SER A 226 -10.26 -1.66 18.40
N THR A 227 -9.25 -1.94 17.58
CA THR A 227 -9.28 -3.01 16.58
C THR A 227 -9.32 -4.39 17.26
N GLN A 228 -8.58 -4.56 18.36
CA GLN A 228 -8.66 -5.76 19.19
C GLN A 228 -10.05 -5.92 19.82
N LYS A 229 -10.61 -4.88 20.46
CA LYS A 229 -11.96 -4.92 21.03
C LYS A 229 -13.03 -5.18 19.96
N LEU A 230 -12.85 -4.62 18.76
CA LEU A 230 -13.73 -4.88 17.64
C LEU A 230 -13.66 -6.35 17.22
N ASP A 231 -12.47 -6.95 17.20
CA ASP A 231 -12.28 -8.37 16.92
C ASP A 231 -12.96 -9.25 17.98
N GLU A 232 -12.74 -8.97 19.27
CA GLU A 232 -13.39 -9.65 20.40
C GLU A 232 -14.93 -9.54 20.32
N ASN A 233 -15.45 -8.34 19.99
CA ASN A 233 -16.87 -8.14 19.77
C ASN A 233 -17.37 -8.92 18.56
N MET A 234 -16.63 -8.95 17.45
CA MET A 234 -17.00 -9.74 16.27
C MET A 234 -17.06 -11.23 16.61
N GLU A 235 -16.13 -11.75 17.40
CA GLU A 235 -16.13 -13.13 17.89
C GLU A 235 -17.35 -13.39 18.79
N ALA A 236 -17.63 -12.52 19.76
CA ALA A 236 -18.83 -12.62 20.59
C ALA A 236 -20.13 -12.62 19.76
N LEU A 237 -20.20 -11.82 18.69
CA LEU A 237 -21.34 -11.81 17.78
C LEU A 237 -21.51 -13.15 17.03
N GLN A 238 -20.43 -13.92 16.78
CA GLN A 238 -20.54 -15.26 16.20
C GLN A 238 -21.33 -16.23 17.07
N HIS A 239 -21.19 -16.06 18.39
CA HIS A 239 -21.87 -16.88 19.38
C HIS A 239 -23.27 -16.36 19.74
N ASN A 240 -23.61 -15.11 19.36
CA ASN A 240 -24.92 -14.54 19.61
C ASN A 240 -26.02 -15.27 18.80
N PHE A 241 -27.10 -15.66 19.47
CA PHE A 241 -28.19 -16.43 18.85
C PHE A 241 -28.81 -15.74 17.63
N LEU A 242 -28.87 -14.41 17.61
CA LEU A 242 -29.43 -13.63 16.51
C LEU A 242 -28.54 -13.74 15.26
N LEU A 243 -27.22 -13.64 15.42
CA LEU A 243 -26.28 -13.57 14.31
C LEU A 243 -25.66 -14.91 13.93
N ARG A 244 -25.81 -15.95 14.77
CA ARG A 244 -25.30 -17.30 14.52
C ARG A 244 -25.73 -17.86 13.16
N GLY A 245 -26.95 -17.54 12.71
CA GLY A 245 -27.46 -17.94 11.39
C GLY A 245 -26.68 -17.31 10.22
N PHE A 246 -26.29 -16.04 10.35
CA PHE A 246 -25.44 -15.35 9.38
C PHE A 246 -24.06 -15.99 9.30
N PHE A 247 -23.38 -16.15 10.44
CA PHE A 247 -22.01 -16.72 10.46
C PHE A 247 -21.97 -18.17 9.95
N ARG A 248 -22.99 -18.99 10.23
CA ARG A 248 -23.13 -20.32 9.62
C ARG A 248 -23.23 -20.28 8.10
N LYS A 249 -24.00 -19.33 7.55
CA LYS A 249 -24.13 -19.16 6.09
C LYS A 249 -22.83 -18.67 5.47
N LYS A 250 -22.15 -17.73 6.12
CA LYS A 250 -20.82 -17.23 5.72
C LYS A 250 -19.80 -18.37 5.65
N ALA A 251 -19.62 -19.12 6.73
CA ALA A 251 -18.69 -20.25 6.79
C ALA A 251 -18.99 -21.32 5.72
N LYS A 252 -20.27 -21.59 5.44
CA LYS A 252 -20.68 -22.53 4.38
C LYS A 252 -20.31 -22.02 2.97
N ARG A 253 -20.42 -20.71 2.73
CA ARG A 253 -20.04 -20.09 1.46
C ARG A 253 -18.52 -20.16 1.26
N GLU A 254 -17.75 -19.76 2.27
CA GLU A 254 -16.28 -19.81 2.25
C GLU A 254 -15.77 -21.24 2.04
N ALA A 255 -16.33 -22.22 2.74
CA ALA A 255 -15.96 -23.63 2.55
C ALA A 255 -16.27 -24.14 1.13
N LYS A 256 -17.33 -23.64 0.49
CA LYS A 256 -17.68 -23.99 -0.89
C LYS A 256 -16.72 -23.33 -1.88
N GLU A 257 -16.41 -22.06 -1.69
CA GLU A 257 -15.45 -21.31 -2.51
C GLU A 257 -14.05 -21.91 -2.42
N ALA A 258 -13.58 -22.24 -1.20
CA ALA A 258 -12.30 -22.91 -0.99
C ALA A 258 -12.23 -24.29 -1.68
N LYS A 259 -13.32 -25.07 -1.64
CA LYS A 259 -13.40 -26.35 -2.37
C LYS A 259 -13.34 -26.15 -3.88
N GLN A 260 -14.08 -25.18 -4.42
CA GLN A 260 -14.07 -24.87 -5.85
C GLN A 260 -12.69 -24.37 -6.31
N ALA A 261 -12.03 -23.53 -5.52
CA ALA A 261 -10.67 -23.07 -5.80
C ALA A 261 -9.66 -24.24 -5.78
N ALA A 262 -9.77 -25.15 -4.82
CA ALA A 262 -8.93 -26.33 -4.74
C ALA A 262 -9.18 -27.34 -5.87
N GLU A 263 -10.43 -27.50 -6.32
CA GLU A 263 -10.78 -28.31 -7.48
C GLU A 263 -10.25 -27.70 -8.78
N ALA A 264 -10.39 -26.38 -8.96
CA ALA A 264 -9.85 -25.65 -10.10
C ALA A 264 -8.32 -25.68 -10.17
N ALA A 265 -7.63 -25.61 -9.01
CA ALA A 265 -6.18 -25.71 -8.93
C ALA A 265 -5.65 -27.14 -9.20
N LYS A 266 -6.49 -28.17 -9.11
CA LYS A 266 -6.15 -29.56 -9.45
C LYS A 266 -6.43 -29.90 -10.92
N SER A 267 -7.23 -29.09 -11.61
CA SER A 267 -7.57 -29.26 -13.03
C SER A 267 -6.66 -28.48 -13.99
N ASN A 268 -5.71 -27.71 -13.46
CA ASN A 268 -4.64 -27.02 -14.20
C ASN A 268 -3.29 -27.68 -13.92
#